data_AF-A0A2D7IG09-F1
#
_entry.id   AF-A0A2D7IG09-F1
#
_cell.length_a   1.000
_cell.length_b   1.000
_cell.length_c   1.000
_cell.angle_alpha   90.00
_cell.angle_beta   90.00
_cell.angle_gamma   90.00
#
_symmetry.space_group_name_H-M   'P 1'
#
loop_
_entity.id
_entity.type
_entity.pdbx_description
1 polymer ?
#
loop_
_entity_poly.entity_id
_entity_poly.type
_entity_poly.pdbx_seq_one_letter_code
_entity_poly.pdbx_strand_id
1 'polypeptide(L)'
;MISIKIFLNYIFIYLFTFFIYIYPAITIIFLNFGLNFFNTVSLFVNVFPFILTIYYFKSKNSSSVLKIIIYNGIGVGFIGFNISSIGLLLTLFLKNTDKIGFISIFYIILISIVAFFNATNINLKKISLKSKKIKKKTKVVFF
;
A
#
# COMPACT_ATOMS: atom_id res chain seq x y z
N MET A 1 -26.33 -10.91 -16.64
CA MET A 1 -25.67 -11.73 -15.59
C MET A 1 -24.20 -11.33 -15.50
N ILE A 2 -23.74 -10.90 -14.33
CA ILE A 2 -22.30 -10.72 -14.07
C ILE A 2 -21.69 -12.12 -14.01
N SER A 3 -20.60 -12.35 -14.74
CA SER A 3 -19.92 -13.66 -14.68
C SER A 3 -19.30 -13.85 -13.28
N ILE A 4 -19.27 -15.10 -12.80
CA ILE A 4 -18.71 -15.44 -11.47
C ILE A 4 -17.29 -14.87 -11.27
N LYS A 5 -16.51 -14.84 -12.36
CA LYS A 5 -15.14 -14.32 -12.40
C LYS A 5 -15.08 -12.81 -12.15
N ILE A 6 -15.99 -12.05 -12.73
CA ILE A 6 -16.06 -10.59 -12.54
C ILE A 6 -16.46 -10.28 -11.10
N PHE A 7 -17.41 -11.02 -10.55
CA PHE A 7 -17.84 -10.87 -9.15
C PHE A 7 -16.68 -11.13 -8.17
N LEU A 8 -15.96 -12.24 -8.35
CA LEU A 8 -14.77 -12.57 -7.53
C LEU A 8 -13.70 -11.48 -7.60
N ASN A 9 -13.48 -10.88 -8.77
CA ASN A 9 -12.50 -9.80 -8.92
C ASN A 9 -12.89 -8.56 -8.09
N TYR A 10 -14.17 -8.17 -8.07
CA TYR A 10 -14.61 -7.05 -7.24
C TYR A 10 -14.47 -7.32 -5.74
N ILE A 11 -14.76 -8.55 -5.29
CA ILE A 11 -14.51 -8.95 -3.90
C ILE A 11 -13.04 -8.80 -3.57
N PHE A 12 -12.15 -9.29 -4.45
CA PHE A 12 -10.71 -9.20 -4.24
C PHE A 12 -10.24 -7.74 -4.13
N ILE A 13 -10.72 -6.87 -5.02
CA ILE A 13 -10.39 -5.43 -4.98
C ILE A 13 -10.91 -4.81 -3.68
N TYR A 14 -12.13 -5.14 -3.24
CA TYR A 14 -12.69 -4.61 -2.00
C TYR A 14 -11.88 -5.03 -0.76
N LEU A 15 -11.47 -6.30 -0.69
CA LEU A 15 -10.59 -6.81 0.37
C LEU A 15 -9.22 -6.13 0.31
N PHE A 16 -8.65 -5.98 -0.88
CA PHE A 16 -7.37 -5.31 -1.07
C PHE A 16 -7.43 -3.86 -0.58
N THR A 17 -8.45 -3.08 -0.97
CA THR A 17 -8.58 -1.71 -0.48
C THR A 17 -8.81 -1.65 1.03
N PHE A 18 -9.50 -2.63 1.60
CA PHE A 18 -9.68 -2.71 3.05
C PHE A 18 -8.33 -2.85 3.76
N PHE A 19 -7.51 -3.82 3.36
CA PHE A 19 -6.22 -4.09 3.98
C PHE A 19 -5.21 -2.94 3.81
N ILE A 20 -5.29 -2.22 2.69
CA ILE A 20 -4.36 -1.14 2.37
C ILE A 20 -4.79 0.18 3.02
N TYR A 21 -6.08 0.55 2.97
CA TYR A 21 -6.51 1.89 3.40
C TYR A 21 -7.11 1.92 4.80
N ILE A 22 -7.86 0.89 5.18
CA ILE A 22 -8.71 0.93 6.39
C ILE A 22 -8.07 0.18 7.55
N TYR A 23 -7.58 -1.02 7.30
CA TYR A 23 -6.95 -1.88 8.31
C TYR A 23 -5.80 -1.19 9.07
N PRO A 24 -4.83 -0.49 8.43
CA PRO A 24 -3.72 0.11 9.15
C PRO A 24 -4.19 1.20 10.13
N ALA A 25 -5.16 2.01 9.69
CA ALA A 25 -5.70 3.09 10.50
C ALA A 25 -6.41 2.54 11.75
N ILE A 26 -7.26 1.53 11.60
CA ILE A 26 -7.98 0.94 12.73
C ILE A 26 -7.03 0.22 13.68
N THR A 27 -6.04 -0.48 13.14
CA THR A 27 -5.02 -1.15 13.96
C THR A 27 -4.26 -0.16 14.81
N ILE A 28 -3.85 0.99 14.24
CA ILE A 28 -3.18 2.06 14.98
C ILE A 28 -4.10 2.67 16.04
N ILE A 29 -5.37 2.90 15.71
CA ILE A 29 -6.35 3.42 16.66
C ILE A 29 -6.54 2.46 17.84
N PHE A 30 -6.68 1.16 17.57
CA PHE A 30 -6.75 0.12 18.58
C PHE A 30 -5.49 0.12 19.46
N LEU A 31 -4.30 0.17 18.85
CA LEU A 31 -3.03 0.14 19.58
C LEU A 31 -2.86 1.34 20.52
N ASN A 32 -3.32 2.53 20.14
CA ASN A 32 -3.13 3.76 20.92
C ASN A 32 -4.26 4.07 21.92
N PHE A 33 -5.48 3.64 21.63
CA PHE A 33 -6.68 4.05 22.37
C PHE A 33 -7.53 2.88 22.87
N GLY A 34 -7.16 1.63 22.55
CA GLY A 34 -7.92 0.44 22.95
C GLY A 34 -9.31 0.32 22.33
N LEU A 35 -9.63 1.11 21.30
CA LEU A 35 -10.93 1.08 20.62
C LEU A 35 -11.09 -0.18 19.77
N ASN A 36 -12.31 -0.70 19.68
CA ASN A 36 -12.61 -1.97 19.00
C ASN A 36 -11.97 -2.11 17.61
N PHE A 37 -11.22 -3.20 17.44
CA PHE A 37 -10.48 -3.53 16.21
C PHE A 37 -11.37 -3.81 14.99
N PHE A 38 -12.56 -4.38 15.21
CA PHE A 38 -13.50 -4.67 14.13
C PHE A 38 -14.84 -4.00 14.42
N ASN A 39 -15.27 -3.10 13.53
CA ASN A 39 -16.55 -2.42 13.60
C ASN A 39 -17.23 -2.51 12.23
N THR A 40 -18.53 -2.81 12.16
CA THR A 40 -19.25 -2.84 10.88
C THR A 40 -19.11 -1.52 10.11
N VAL A 41 -18.98 -0.40 10.84
CA VAL A 41 -18.70 0.92 10.28
C VAL A 41 -17.43 0.93 9.41
N SER A 42 -16.37 0.21 9.76
CA SER A 42 -15.14 0.20 8.95
C SER A 42 -15.32 -0.45 7.58
N LEU A 43 -16.17 -1.47 7.49
CA LEU A 43 -16.52 -2.09 6.21
C LEU A 43 -17.28 -1.09 5.33
N PHE A 44 -18.22 -0.34 5.90
CA PHE A 44 -18.92 0.71 5.16
C PHE A 44 -17.99 1.83 4.71
N VAL A 45 -17.06 2.28 5.55
CA VAL A 45 -16.07 3.31 5.18
C VAL A 45 -15.18 2.84 4.02
N ASN A 46 -14.84 1.54 3.93
CA ASN A 46 -14.05 0.99 2.83
C ASN A 46 -14.72 1.10 1.45
N VAL A 47 -16.04 1.32 1.38
CA VAL A 47 -16.75 1.50 0.10
C VAL A 47 -16.18 2.70 -0.68
N PHE A 48 -15.73 3.75 0.02
CA PHE A 48 -15.17 4.94 -0.60
C PHE A 48 -13.84 4.67 -1.35
N PRO A 49 -12.76 4.18 -0.70
CA PRO A 49 -11.52 3.84 -1.41
C PRO A 49 -11.72 2.73 -2.44
N PHE A 50 -12.66 1.81 -2.22
CA PHE A 50 -13.03 0.79 -3.21
C PHE A 50 -13.56 1.39 -4.53
N ILE A 51 -14.57 2.27 -4.44
CA ILE A 51 -15.15 2.92 -5.62
C ILE A 51 -14.10 3.78 -6.34
N LEU A 52 -13.33 4.57 -5.58
CA LEU A 52 -12.25 5.41 -6.13
C LEU A 52 -11.22 4.57 -6.89
N THR A 53 -10.79 3.45 -6.31
CA THR A 53 -9.81 2.55 -6.92
C THR A 53 -10.33 1.99 -8.24
N ILE A 54 -11.57 1.50 -8.26
CA ILE A 54 -12.21 1.00 -9.50
C ILE A 54 -12.32 2.11 -10.54
N TYR A 55 -12.81 3.28 -10.13
CA TYR A 55 -13.00 4.41 -11.03
C TYR A 55 -11.68 4.81 -11.68
N TYR A 56 -10.61 4.94 -10.90
CA TYR A 56 -9.31 5.34 -11.41
C TYR A 56 -8.71 4.35 -12.41
N PHE A 57 -8.68 3.07 -12.07
CA PHE A 57 -8.11 2.05 -12.96
C PHE A 57 -8.95 1.85 -14.23
N LYS A 58 -10.26 2.07 -14.19
CA LYS A 58 -11.12 1.95 -15.38
C LYS A 58 -11.14 3.20 -16.26
N SER A 59 -11.16 4.38 -15.66
CA SER A 59 -11.34 5.65 -16.38
C SER A 59 -10.10 6.07 -17.18
N LYS A 60 -8.94 5.42 -16.97
CA LYS A 60 -7.63 5.85 -17.49
C LYS A 60 -7.35 7.33 -17.21
N ASN A 61 -7.99 7.88 -16.19
CA ASN A 61 -7.99 9.31 -15.92
C ASN A 61 -6.60 9.75 -15.45
N SER A 62 -6.07 10.82 -16.04
CA SER A 62 -4.74 11.36 -15.76
C SER A 62 -4.73 12.39 -14.64
N SER A 63 -5.85 12.60 -13.93
CA SER A 63 -5.90 13.60 -12.86
C SER A 63 -4.82 13.33 -11.81
N SER A 64 -3.98 14.33 -11.54
CA SER A 64 -2.88 14.25 -10.59
C SER A 64 -3.37 13.93 -9.17
N VAL A 65 -4.55 14.45 -8.80
CA VAL A 65 -5.16 14.23 -7.48
C VAL A 65 -5.55 12.77 -7.26
N LEU A 66 -6.31 12.15 -8.20
CA LEU A 66 -6.65 10.72 -8.07
C LEU A 66 -5.40 9.84 -8.09
N LYS A 67 -4.40 10.20 -8.89
CA LYS A 67 -3.12 9.48 -8.91
C LYS A 67 -2.44 9.52 -7.54
N ILE A 68 -2.38 10.69 -6.89
CA ILE A 68 -1.80 10.80 -5.54
C ILE A 68 -2.61 9.97 -4.54
N ILE A 69 -3.94 10.13 -4.51
CA ILE A 69 -4.80 9.43 -3.55
C ILE A 69 -4.67 7.91 -3.72
N ILE A 70 -4.63 7.41 -4.95
CA ILE A 70 -4.70 5.96 -5.21
C ILE A 70 -3.30 5.35 -5.31
N TYR A 71 -2.42 5.84 -6.17
CA TYR A 71 -1.08 5.24 -6.29
C TYR A 71 -0.23 5.49 -5.06
N ASN A 72 -0.11 6.74 -4.61
CA ASN A 72 0.71 7.03 -3.43
C ASN A 72 0.02 6.51 -2.17
N GLY A 73 -1.32 6.58 -2.11
CA GLY A 73 -2.10 6.00 -1.02
C GLY A 73 -1.92 4.48 -0.91
N ILE A 74 -1.84 3.73 -2.01
CA ILE A 74 -1.49 2.31 -1.97
C ILE A 74 -0.10 2.09 -1.35
N GLY A 75 0.89 2.90 -1.73
CA GLY A 75 2.25 2.78 -1.19
C GLY A 75 2.30 3.03 0.33
N VAL A 76 1.73 4.15 0.78
CA VAL A 76 1.66 4.48 2.22
C VAL A 76 0.81 3.46 2.97
N GLY A 77 -0.32 3.04 2.41
CA GLY A 77 -1.20 2.02 2.98
C GLY A 77 -0.51 0.66 3.11
N PHE A 78 0.32 0.27 2.15
CA PHE A 78 1.12 -0.96 2.23
C PHE A 78 2.18 -0.87 3.34
N ILE A 79 2.89 0.25 3.46
CA ILE A 79 3.82 0.49 4.57
C ILE A 79 3.07 0.42 5.90
N GLY A 80 1.91 1.08 5.97
CA GLY A 80 0.99 1.04 7.10
C GLY A 80 0.57 -0.37 7.48
N PHE A 81 0.12 -1.17 6.52
CA PHE A 81 -0.30 -2.55 6.72
C PHE A 81 0.80 -3.40 7.36
N ASN A 82 2.03 -3.31 6.85
CA ASN A 82 3.15 -4.08 7.37
C ASN A 82 3.49 -3.65 8.81
N ILE A 83 3.67 -2.35 9.04
CA ILE A 83 4.11 -1.85 10.35
C ILE A 83 3.02 -2.04 11.42
N SER A 84 1.77 -1.75 11.09
CA SER A 84 0.65 -1.95 12.01
C SER A 84 0.44 -3.43 12.36
N SER A 85 0.63 -4.35 11.41
CA SER A 85 0.57 -5.80 11.67
C SER A 85 1.71 -6.26 12.57
N ILE A 86 2.93 -5.76 12.36
CA ILE A 86 4.06 -6.03 13.26
C ILE A 86 3.77 -5.48 14.65
N GLY A 87 3.25 -4.25 14.76
CA GLY A 87 2.85 -3.64 16.02
C GLY A 87 1.82 -4.48 16.76
N LEU A 88 0.79 -4.97 16.06
CA LEU A 88 -0.22 -5.85 16.62
C LEU A 88 0.39 -7.18 17.10
N LEU A 89 1.28 -7.81 16.33
CA LEU A 89 1.99 -9.01 16.78
C LEU A 89 2.84 -8.78 18.04
N LEU A 90 3.46 -7.60 18.18
CA LEU A 90 4.26 -7.26 19.35
C LEU A 90 3.42 -7.17 20.63
N THR A 91 2.12 -6.85 20.54
CA THR A 91 1.22 -6.84 21.71
C THR A 91 1.06 -8.21 22.37
N LEU A 92 1.34 -9.30 21.64
CA LEU A 92 1.34 -10.65 22.20
C LEU A 92 2.48 -10.87 23.21
N PHE A 93 3.56 -10.09 23.11
CA PHE A 93 4.76 -10.22 23.94
C PHE A 93 4.95 -9.04 24.91
N LEU A 94 4.42 -7.87 24.57
CA LEU A 94 4.64 -6.62 25.29
C LEU A 94 3.30 -6.03 25.74
N LYS A 95 3.19 -5.70 27.04
CA LYS A 95 1.95 -5.15 27.62
C LYS A 95 1.69 -3.67 27.28
N ASN A 96 2.69 -2.94 26.80
CA ASN A 96 2.58 -1.50 26.56
C ASN A 96 2.05 -1.20 25.14
N THR A 97 0.77 -1.50 24.89
CA THR A 97 0.10 -1.33 23.58
C THR A 97 0.23 0.09 23.04
N ASP A 98 0.01 1.09 23.88
CA ASP A 98 -0.03 2.49 23.46
C ASP A 98 1.34 2.96 22.94
N LYS A 99 2.42 2.54 23.61
CA LYS A 99 3.79 2.83 23.16
C LYS A 99 4.07 2.19 21.80
N ILE A 100 3.59 0.96 21.58
CA ILE A 100 3.71 0.28 20.29
C ILE A 100 2.94 1.04 19.21
N GLY A 101 1.75 1.55 19.53
CA GLY A 101 0.95 2.40 18.64
C GLY A 101 1.68 3.66 18.18
N PHE A 102 2.25 4.44 19.11
CA PHE A 102 3.01 5.65 18.78
C PHE A 102 4.28 5.35 17.96
N ILE A 103 5.00 4.29 18.34
CA ILE A 103 6.17 3.83 17.60
C ILE A 103 5.79 3.43 16.17
N SER A 104 4.66 2.74 16.00
CA SER A 104 4.16 2.33 14.69
C SER A 104 3.85 3.54 13.80
N ILE A 105 3.18 4.57 14.33
CA ILE A 105 2.93 5.83 13.60
C ILE A 105 4.24 6.47 13.16
N PHE A 106 5.22 6.58 14.07
CA PHE A 106 6.51 7.17 13.78
C PHE A 106 7.22 6.45 12.63
N TYR A 107 7.26 5.10 12.66
CA TYR A 107 7.88 4.31 11.60
C TYR A 107 7.13 4.39 10.27
N ILE A 108 5.79 4.43 10.28
CA ILE A 108 5.00 4.58 9.05
C ILE A 108 5.36 5.89 8.36
N ILE A 109 5.43 6.99 9.10
CA ILE A 109 5.79 8.30 8.57
C ILE A 109 7.24 8.28 8.05
N LEU A 110 8.18 7.81 8.87
CA LEU A 110 9.61 7.80 8.53
C LEU A 110 9.88 6.97 7.28
N ILE A 111 9.36 5.74 7.22
CA ILE A 111 9.56 4.85 6.08
C ILE A 111 8.85 5.39 4.84
N SER A 112 7.66 5.99 4.98
CA SER A 112 6.97 6.62 3.84
C SER A 112 7.77 7.78 3.26
N ILE A 113 8.37 8.63 4.10
CA ILE A 113 9.22 9.74 3.65
C ILE A 113 10.47 9.20 2.92
N VAL A 114 11.17 8.23 3.51
CA VAL A 114 12.36 7.63 2.89
C VAL A 114 12.01 6.95 1.56
N ALA A 115 10.90 6.21 1.52
CA ALA A 115 10.41 5.56 0.31
C ALA A 115 10.07 6.59 -0.78
N PHE A 116 9.46 7.72 -0.42
CA PHE A 116 9.13 8.80 -1.35
C PHE A 116 10.39 9.41 -1.98
N PHE A 117 11.41 9.73 -1.18
CA PHE A 117 12.69 10.25 -1.69
C PHE A 117 13.43 9.23 -2.56
N ASN A 118 13.38 7.94 -2.21
CA ASN A 118 14.01 6.90 -3.02
C ASN A 118 13.27 6.66 -4.34
N ALA A 119 11.93 6.76 -4.35
CA ALA A 119 11.12 6.61 -5.56
C ALA A 119 11.43 7.69 -6.62
N THR A 120 11.84 8.88 -6.21
CA THR A 120 12.27 9.95 -7.13
C THR A 120 13.67 9.73 -7.72
N ASN A 121 14.51 8.92 -7.06
CA ASN A 121 15.89 8.67 -7.47
C ASN A 121 16.03 7.33 -8.19
N ILE A 122 15.60 7.27 -9.45
CA ILE A 122 15.78 6.09 -10.31
C ILE A 122 17.24 6.03 -10.77
N ASN A 123 18.05 5.25 -10.05
CA ASN A 123 19.44 4.99 -10.42
C ASN A 123 19.51 3.97 -11.57
N LEU A 124 19.58 4.47 -12.81
CA LEU A 124 19.79 3.64 -14.00
C LEU A 124 21.21 3.06 -14.00
N LYS A 125 21.35 1.78 -13.63
CA LYS A 125 22.63 1.07 -13.71
C LYS A 125 22.88 0.65 -15.16
N LYS A 126 23.83 1.31 -15.83
CA LYS A 126 24.27 0.91 -17.18
C LYS A 126 25.09 -0.36 -17.08
N ILE A 127 24.56 -1.48 -17.57
CA ILE A 127 25.28 -2.76 -17.63
C ILE A 127 25.98 -2.82 -18.99
N SER A 128 27.30 -2.90 -18.99
CA SER A 128 28.06 -3.13 -20.22
C SER A 128 28.14 -4.63 -20.50
N LEU A 129 27.43 -5.10 -21.51
CA LEU A 129 27.49 -6.50 -21.97
C LEU A 129 28.60 -6.64 -23.02
N LYS A 130 29.66 -7.37 -22.69
CA LYS A 130 30.73 -7.74 -23.63
C LYS A 130 30.66 -9.25 -23.88
N SER A 131 30.36 -9.66 -25.11
CA SER A 131 30.36 -11.07 -25.52
C SER A 131 30.85 -11.19 -26.96
N LYS A 132 31.62 -12.24 -27.27
CA LYS A 132 32.09 -12.55 -28.63
C LYS A 132 30.93 -12.77 -29.63
N LYS A 133 29.72 -13.06 -29.13
CA LYS A 133 28.51 -13.22 -29.95
C LYS A 133 27.84 -11.89 -30.30
N ILE A 134 28.14 -10.81 -29.57
CA ILE A 134 27.55 -9.48 -29.80
C ILE A 134 28.47 -8.74 -30.78
N LYS A 135 28.19 -8.89 -32.07
CA LYS A 135 29.01 -8.31 -33.16
C LYS A 135 28.71 -6.82 -33.42
N LYS A 136 27.58 -6.29 -32.93
CA LYS A 136 27.16 -4.88 -33.11
C LYS A 136 26.90 -4.22 -31.75
N LYS A 137 27.22 -2.94 -31.63
CA LYS A 137 26.84 -2.12 -30.45
C LYS A 137 25.31 -2.01 -30.39
N THR A 138 24.67 -2.87 -29.62
CA THR A 138 23.23 -2.85 -29.37
C THR A 138 22.97 -2.28 -27.98
N LYS A 139 22.11 -1.26 -27.87
CA LYS A 139 21.58 -0.81 -26.58
C LYS A 139 20.48 -1.78 -26.16
N VAL A 140 20.74 -2.57 -25.12
CA VAL A 140 19.73 -3.45 -24.53
C VAL A 140 19.20 -2.75 -23.29
N VAL A 141 17.91 -2.46 -23.26
CA VAL A 141 17.21 -1.94 -22.08
C VAL A 141 16.52 -3.13 -21.44
N PHE A 142 16.90 -3.45 -20.20
CA PHE A 142 16.16 -4.38 -19.36
C PHE A 142 15.11 -3.55 -18.61
N PHE A 143 13.84 -3.83 -18.89
CA PHE A 143 12.70 -3.31 -18.15
C PHE A 143 12.36 -4.26 -17.01
#